data_AF-A0A2P6WCY7-F1
#
_entry.id   AF-A0A2P6WCY7-F1
#
_cell.length_a   1.000
_cell.length_b   1.000
_cell.length_c   1.000
_cell.angle_alpha   90.00
_cell.angle_beta   90.00
_cell.angle_gamma   90.00
#
_symmetry.space_group_name_H-M   'P 1'
#
loop_
_entity.id
_entity.type
_entity.pdbx_description
1 polymer ?
#
loop_
_entity_poly.entity_id
_entity_poly.type
_entity_poly.pdbx_seq_one_letter_code
_entity_poly.pdbx_strand_id
1 'polypeptide(L)'
;MECSFLPSVSFPLLHPRRMYICPFFDANGTLVFCSTREAVRHLHANLQERGFSVVALSGEFKQHERNSALQALRDGRARVCVATDVAARGLDMPDVGLVIHAELPQNRQTLLHRSGRTGRAGRKGLSLILAPTAQHGAVERLLASAKIKGIWSAAPSADAIRVRDEENLVREIAAMAETSSEEDLALGRVLLAERSPEQLAAVLVRLRREHLPAPEVLDDPGSVRSETWKSKKNRAVTKKKSWSSKKSKQYKPREKNKRH
;
A
#
# COMPACT_ATOMS: atom_id res chain seq x y z
N MET A 1 9.09 -1.92 -10.42
CA MET A 1 7.86 -1.68 -9.64
C MET A 1 7.46 -2.99 -9.00
N GLU A 2 7.71 -3.13 -7.71
CA GLU A 2 7.05 -4.17 -6.92
C GLU A 2 5.64 -3.66 -6.61
N CYS A 3 4.65 -4.53 -6.73
CA CYS A 3 3.24 -4.17 -6.60
C CYS A 3 2.66 -5.11 -5.57
N SER A 4 2.41 -4.63 -4.35
CA SER A 4 1.93 -5.44 -3.23
C SER A 4 0.41 -5.24 -3.03
N PHE A 5 -0.34 -6.30 -2.71
CA PHE A 5 -1.80 -6.34 -2.80
C PHE A 5 -2.41 -6.88 -1.51
N LEU A 6 -3.37 -6.15 -0.93
CA LEU A 6 -4.02 -6.52 0.33
C LEU A 6 -5.38 -7.19 0.08
N PRO A 7 -5.64 -8.44 0.52
CA PRO A 7 -6.96 -9.05 0.47
C PRO A 7 -7.88 -8.44 1.55
N SER A 8 -9.17 -8.33 1.28
CA SER A 8 -10.13 -7.82 2.27
C SER A 8 -11.53 -8.45 2.22
N VAL A 9 -12.10 -8.79 3.37
CA VAL A 9 -13.46 -9.35 3.47
C VAL A 9 -14.53 -8.24 3.51
N SER A 10 -15.63 -8.52 2.80
CA SER A 10 -17.00 -7.98 2.73
C SER A 10 -17.28 -6.47 2.88
N PHE A 11 -17.97 -5.92 1.85
CA PHE A 11 -18.53 -4.56 1.70
C PHE A 11 -19.73 -4.34 2.67
N PRO A 12 -20.04 -3.09 3.11
CA PRO A 12 -20.31 -1.96 2.22
C PRO A 12 -19.49 -0.71 2.51
N LEU A 13 -19.13 0.01 1.43
CA LEU A 13 -18.38 1.28 1.42
C LEU A 13 -16.95 1.15 1.94
N LEU A 14 -16.03 1.93 1.38
CA LEU A 14 -14.67 2.07 1.90
C LEU A 14 -14.78 2.47 3.38
N HIS A 15 -14.67 1.49 4.27
CA HIS A 15 -14.72 1.75 5.69
C HIS A 15 -13.45 2.55 6.04
N PRO A 16 -13.56 3.59 6.87
CA PRO A 16 -12.46 4.38 7.45
C PRO A 16 -11.23 3.61 7.96
N ARG A 17 -11.34 2.29 8.12
CA ARG A 17 -10.55 1.44 9.00
C ARG A 17 -9.26 0.86 8.41
N ARG A 18 -8.87 1.18 7.17
CA ARG A 18 -7.84 0.40 6.43
C ARG A 18 -6.65 1.18 5.87
N MET A 19 -6.42 2.43 6.30
CA MET A 19 -5.37 3.30 5.75
C MET A 19 -4.22 3.63 6.73
N TYR A 20 -3.76 2.67 7.53
CA TYR A 20 -2.48 2.80 8.28
C TYR A 20 -1.25 2.39 7.43
N ILE A 21 -1.43 2.27 6.12
CA ILE A 21 -0.40 1.84 5.17
C ILE A 21 0.60 2.97 4.85
N CYS A 22 0.17 4.24 4.97
CA CYS A 22 0.99 5.38 4.57
C CYS A 22 2.28 5.54 5.41
N PRO A 23 2.27 5.41 6.76
CA PRO A 23 3.49 5.50 7.57
C PRO A 23 4.39 4.27 7.42
N PHE A 24 3.82 3.10 7.13
CA PHE A 24 4.56 1.84 7.08
C PHE A 24 5.63 1.80 5.98
N PHE A 25 5.36 2.42 4.84
CA PHE A 25 6.24 2.38 3.67
C PHE A 25 7.23 3.54 3.54
N ASP A 26 7.29 4.44 4.54
CA ASP A 26 8.27 5.55 4.62
C ASP A 26 8.50 6.27 3.27
N ALA A 27 7.39 6.68 2.66
CA ALA A 27 7.39 7.31 1.36
C ALA A 27 7.39 8.84 1.50
N ASN A 28 8.25 9.53 0.73
CA ASN A 28 8.31 11.01 0.66
C ASN A 28 7.01 11.71 0.19
N GLY A 29 5.96 10.93 -0.09
CA GLY A 29 4.64 11.38 -0.46
C GLY A 29 3.81 10.20 -0.91
N THR A 30 2.53 10.19 -0.57
CA THR A 30 1.57 9.14 -0.96
C THR A 30 0.43 9.73 -1.77
N LEU A 31 0.16 9.16 -2.95
CA LEU A 31 -0.99 9.52 -3.77
C LEU A 31 -2.05 8.41 -3.72
N VAL A 32 -3.25 8.75 -3.27
CA VAL A 32 -4.38 7.84 -3.16
C VAL A 32 -5.42 8.16 -4.23
N PHE A 33 -5.73 7.18 -5.07
CA PHE A 33 -6.70 7.32 -6.15
C PHE A 33 -8.08 6.80 -5.77
N CYS A 34 -9.10 7.66 -5.90
CA CYS A 34 -10.52 7.32 -5.77
C CYS A 34 -11.24 7.51 -7.11
N SER A 35 -12.37 6.84 -7.30
CA SER A 35 -13.13 6.96 -8.56
C SER A 35 -14.00 8.22 -8.62
N THR A 36 -14.65 8.58 -7.51
CA THR A 36 -15.59 9.71 -7.44
C THR A 36 -15.06 10.86 -6.58
N ARG A 37 -15.65 12.05 -6.75
CA ARG A 37 -15.29 13.24 -5.96
C ARG A 37 -15.76 13.10 -4.52
N GLU A 38 -16.91 12.49 -4.33
CA GLU A 38 -17.49 12.17 -3.04
C GLU A 38 -16.56 11.25 -2.27
N ALA A 39 -16.03 10.20 -2.92
CA ALA A 39 -15.06 9.30 -2.31
C ALA A 39 -13.77 10.03 -1.88
N VAL A 40 -13.28 10.97 -2.70
CA VAL A 40 -12.15 11.84 -2.33
C VAL A 40 -12.48 12.66 -1.08
N ARG A 41 -13.65 13.32 -1.05
CA ARG A 41 -14.06 14.16 0.09
C ARG A 41 -14.22 13.35 1.37
N HIS A 42 -14.88 12.21 1.31
CA HIS A 42 -15.07 11.32 2.47
C HIS A 42 -13.74 10.80 3.00
N LEU A 43 -12.86 10.38 2.10
CA LEU A 43 -11.56 9.83 2.49
C LEU A 43 -10.61 10.91 3.03
N HIS A 44 -10.62 12.09 2.43
CA HIS A 44 -9.86 13.25 2.90
C HIS A 44 -10.28 13.63 4.32
N ALA A 45 -11.58 13.83 4.56
CA ALA A 45 -12.10 14.14 5.89
C ALA A 45 -11.71 13.08 6.92
N ASN A 46 -11.84 11.80 6.57
CA ASN A 46 -11.51 10.72 7.48
C ASN A 46 -10.02 10.67 7.86
N LEU A 47 -9.13 10.88 6.88
CA LEU A 47 -7.69 10.92 7.13
C LEU A 47 -7.31 12.15 7.96
N GLN A 48 -7.98 13.27 7.73
CA GLN A 48 -7.74 14.51 8.48
C GLN A 48 -8.19 14.37 9.95
N GLU A 49 -9.36 13.79 10.20
CA GLU A 49 -9.87 13.50 11.56
C GLU A 49 -8.91 12.59 12.35
N ARG A 50 -8.22 11.69 11.64
CA ARG A 50 -7.20 10.82 12.22
C ARG A 50 -5.85 11.51 12.44
N GLY A 51 -5.69 12.78 12.07
CA GLY A 51 -4.44 13.52 12.25
C GLY A 51 -3.41 13.32 11.14
N PHE A 52 -3.77 12.72 10.01
CA PHE A 52 -2.85 12.66 8.86
C PHE A 52 -2.76 14.03 8.18
N SER A 53 -1.55 14.42 7.78
CA SER A 53 -1.33 15.60 6.95
C SER A 53 -1.75 15.30 5.50
N VAL A 54 -3.01 15.62 5.18
CA VAL A 54 -3.67 15.20 3.94
C VAL A 54 -4.22 16.37 3.14
N VAL A 55 -4.06 16.32 1.82
CA VAL A 55 -4.67 17.24 0.85
C VAL A 55 -5.56 16.49 -0.13
N ALA A 56 -6.59 17.16 -0.65
CA ALA A 56 -7.47 16.61 -1.67
C ALA A 56 -7.25 17.29 -3.02
N LEU A 57 -7.40 16.54 -4.12
CA LEU A 57 -7.40 17.05 -5.48
C LEU A 57 -8.60 16.48 -6.24
N SER A 58 -9.58 17.34 -6.50
CA SER A 58 -10.74 17.03 -7.34
C SER A 58 -10.88 18.05 -8.47
N GLY A 59 -11.80 17.80 -9.41
CA GLY A 59 -12.08 18.72 -10.52
C GLY A 59 -12.85 19.98 -10.10
N GLU A 60 -13.22 20.13 -8.83
CA GLU A 60 -13.92 21.29 -8.29
C GLU A 60 -12.96 22.38 -7.79
N PHE A 61 -11.70 22.02 -7.59
CA PHE A 61 -10.67 22.93 -7.10
C PHE A 61 -10.33 23.95 -8.18
N LYS A 62 -10.31 25.22 -7.78
CA LYS A 62 -9.77 26.31 -8.60
C LYS A 62 -8.26 26.12 -8.74
N GLN A 63 -7.69 26.69 -9.80
CA GLN A 63 -6.26 26.52 -10.11
C GLN A 63 -5.34 26.93 -8.94
N HIS A 64 -5.69 27.97 -8.19
CA HIS A 64 -4.91 28.41 -7.03
C HIS A 64 -4.94 27.39 -5.87
N GLU A 65 -6.09 26.80 -5.58
CA GLU A 65 -6.25 25.77 -4.54
C GLU A 65 -5.48 24.51 -4.92
N ARG A 66 -5.55 24.12 -6.20
CA ARG A 66 -4.75 23.04 -6.76
C ARG A 66 -3.26 23.28 -6.57
N ASN A 67 -2.76 24.47 -6.92
CA ASN A 67 -1.34 24.80 -6.78
C ASN A 67 -0.91 24.77 -5.31
N SER A 68 -1.74 25.28 -4.39
CA SER A 68 -1.47 25.26 -2.95
C SER A 68 -1.39 23.82 -2.39
N ALA A 69 -2.34 22.96 -2.78
CA ALA A 69 -2.35 21.55 -2.40
C ALA A 69 -1.11 20.79 -2.94
N LEU A 70 -0.74 21.04 -4.19
CA LEU A 70 0.46 20.46 -4.80
C LEU A 70 1.73 20.97 -4.13
N GLN A 71 1.78 22.25 -3.77
CA GLN A 71 2.91 22.83 -3.06
C GLN A 71 3.06 22.23 -1.66
N ALA A 72 1.94 22.05 -0.93
CA ALA A 72 1.96 21.37 0.36
C ALA A 72 2.51 19.94 0.27
N LEU A 73 2.20 19.23 -0.82
CA LEU A 73 2.75 17.90 -1.09
C LEU A 73 4.25 17.95 -1.44
N ARG A 74 4.72 18.96 -2.17
CA ARG A 74 6.13 19.15 -2.53
C ARG A 74 7.01 19.48 -1.33
N ASP A 75 6.53 20.38 -0.47
CA ASP A 75 7.27 20.83 0.71
C ASP A 75 7.23 19.80 1.85
N GLY A 76 6.47 18.70 1.69
CA GLY A 76 6.27 17.67 2.72
C GLY A 76 5.32 18.08 3.85
N ARG A 77 4.71 19.28 3.78
CA ARG A 77 3.66 19.73 4.72
C ARG A 77 2.43 18.83 4.69
N ALA A 78 2.12 18.26 3.53
CA ALA A 78 1.17 17.17 3.37
C ALA A 78 1.92 15.91 2.94
N ARG A 79 1.72 14.81 3.65
CA ARG A 79 2.31 13.50 3.31
C ARG A 79 1.39 12.67 2.42
N VAL A 80 0.08 12.95 2.44
CA VAL A 80 -0.93 12.21 1.68
C VAL A 80 -1.73 13.14 0.77
N CYS A 81 -1.92 12.74 -0.48
CA CYS A 81 -2.81 13.40 -1.41
C CYS A 81 -3.88 12.42 -1.88
N VAL A 82 -5.16 12.77 -1.71
CA VAL A 82 -6.29 11.99 -2.20
C VAL A 82 -6.83 12.65 -3.47
N ALA A 83 -6.88 11.92 -4.58
CA ALA A 83 -7.19 12.49 -5.88
C ALA A 83 -8.08 11.61 -6.76
N THR A 84 -8.81 12.26 -7.68
CA THR A 84 -9.47 11.56 -8.79
C THR A 84 -8.52 11.41 -9.98
N ASP A 85 -8.85 10.48 -10.90
CA ASP A 85 -8.08 10.27 -12.14
C ASP A 85 -7.91 11.53 -12.98
N VAL A 86 -8.94 12.36 -13.06
CA VAL A 86 -8.92 13.59 -13.86
C VAL A 86 -8.04 14.63 -13.18
N ALA A 87 -8.20 14.81 -11.87
CA ALA A 87 -7.42 15.79 -11.12
C ALA A 87 -5.93 15.43 -11.02
N ALA A 88 -5.59 14.15 -10.97
CA ALA A 88 -4.20 13.69 -10.93
C ALA A 88 -3.51 13.65 -12.31
N ARG A 89 -4.23 13.91 -13.41
CA ARG A 89 -3.63 14.06 -14.74
C ARG A 89 -3.06 15.47 -14.88
N GLY A 90 -1.90 15.57 -15.52
CA GLY A 90 -1.14 16.80 -15.69
C GLY A 90 0.36 16.62 -15.45
N LEU A 91 1.14 17.55 -15.98
CA LEU A 91 2.61 17.62 -15.86
C LEU A 91 3.06 18.06 -14.46
N ASP A 92 2.17 18.68 -13.69
CA ASP A 92 2.50 19.37 -12.44
C ASP A 92 2.35 18.49 -11.18
N MET A 93 2.10 17.19 -11.32
CA MET A 93 2.02 16.29 -10.16
C MET A 93 3.45 15.93 -9.70
N PRO A 94 3.82 16.13 -8.42
CA PRO A 94 5.11 15.70 -7.92
C PRO A 94 5.24 14.17 -7.99
N ASP A 95 6.48 13.69 -8.10
CA ASP A 95 6.78 12.26 -8.03
C ASP A 95 6.63 11.79 -6.59
N VAL A 96 5.74 10.83 -6.37
CA VAL A 96 5.42 10.29 -5.05
C VAL A 96 6.12 8.95 -4.85
N GLY A 97 6.50 8.62 -3.61
CA GLY A 97 7.13 7.32 -3.30
C GLY A 97 6.13 6.17 -3.33
N LEU A 98 4.86 6.47 -3.08
CA LEU A 98 3.78 5.50 -2.95
C LEU A 98 2.53 5.94 -3.71
N VAL A 99 1.97 5.03 -4.51
CA VAL A 99 0.64 5.16 -5.13
C VAL A 99 -0.29 4.09 -4.58
N ILE A 100 -1.42 4.50 -4.01
CA ILE A 100 -2.47 3.62 -3.51
C ILE A 100 -3.69 3.74 -4.42
N HIS A 101 -4.16 2.62 -4.96
CA HIS A 101 -5.44 2.51 -5.62
C HIS A 101 -6.46 2.11 -4.57
N ALA A 102 -7.17 3.09 -4.00
CA ALA A 102 -8.22 2.84 -3.00
C ALA A 102 -9.40 2.08 -3.61
N GLU A 103 -9.62 2.28 -4.91
CA GLU A 103 -10.56 1.52 -5.72
C GLU A 103 -9.87 0.94 -6.95
N LEU A 104 -10.30 -0.26 -7.34
CA LEU A 104 -9.73 -1.00 -8.47
C LEU A 104 -9.82 -0.17 -9.77
N PRO A 105 -8.70 0.00 -10.50
CA PRO A 105 -8.75 0.66 -11.80
C PRO A 105 -9.63 -0.09 -12.78
N GLN A 106 -10.46 0.65 -13.52
CA GLN A 106 -11.43 0.07 -14.46
C GLN A 106 -10.78 -0.67 -15.63
N ASN A 107 -9.57 -0.27 -16.04
CA ASN A 107 -8.86 -0.87 -17.15
C ASN A 107 -7.34 -0.74 -16.99
N ARG A 108 -6.62 -1.46 -17.86
CA ARG A 108 -5.14 -1.45 -17.93
C ARG A 108 -4.56 -0.05 -18.03
N GLN A 109 -5.14 0.78 -18.90
CA GLN A 109 -4.60 2.12 -19.17
C GLN A 109 -4.66 2.99 -17.92
N THR A 110 -5.78 2.95 -17.20
CA THR A 110 -5.95 3.65 -15.92
C THR A 110 -4.95 3.14 -14.87
N LEU A 111 -4.77 1.82 -14.74
CA LEU A 111 -3.78 1.24 -13.83
C LEU A 111 -2.38 1.79 -14.10
N LEU A 112 -1.95 1.81 -15.37
CA LEU A 112 -0.63 2.29 -15.77
C LEU A 112 -0.48 3.81 -15.55
N HIS A 113 -1.50 4.60 -15.90
CA HIS A 113 -1.48 6.06 -15.70
C HIS A 113 -1.40 6.46 -14.22
N ARG A 114 -2.12 5.75 -13.37
CA ARG A 114 -2.09 5.95 -11.91
C ARG A 114 -0.74 5.53 -11.33
N SER A 115 -0.28 4.32 -11.66
CA SER A 115 1.00 3.78 -11.15
C SER A 115 2.22 4.54 -11.69
N GLY A 116 2.13 5.17 -12.87
CA GLY A 116 3.16 6.05 -13.44
C GLY A 116 3.35 7.40 -12.71
N ARG A 117 2.70 7.60 -11.56
CA ARG A 117 2.92 8.74 -10.67
C ARG A 117 4.02 8.50 -9.64
N THR A 118 4.50 7.27 -9.52
CA THR A 118 5.65 6.90 -8.69
C THR A 118 6.79 6.34 -9.54
N GLY A 119 8.00 6.29 -8.98
CA GLY A 119 9.17 5.68 -9.59
C GLY A 119 9.67 6.41 -10.82
N ARG A 120 9.55 7.74 -10.86
CA ARG A 120 10.09 8.56 -11.95
C ARG A 120 11.60 8.78 -11.78
N ALA A 121 12.28 9.08 -12.88
CA ALA A 121 13.71 9.38 -12.92
C ALA A 121 14.61 8.30 -12.27
N GLY A 122 14.24 7.02 -12.42
CA GLY A 122 15.02 5.89 -11.88
C GLY A 122 14.87 5.65 -10.36
N ARG A 123 14.04 6.43 -9.67
CA ARG A 123 13.74 6.21 -8.24
C ARG A 123 12.90 4.96 -8.03
N LYS A 124 13.03 4.35 -6.85
CA LYS A 124 12.13 3.27 -6.43
C LYS A 124 10.76 3.86 -6.12
N GLY A 125 9.72 3.17 -6.58
CA GLY A 125 8.32 3.56 -6.40
C GLY A 125 7.46 2.34 -6.13
N LEU A 126 6.54 2.46 -5.19
CA LEU A 126 5.62 1.40 -4.77
C LEU A 126 4.21 1.72 -5.25
N SER A 127 3.52 0.71 -5.81
CA SER A 127 2.10 0.83 -6.14
C SER A 127 1.29 -0.27 -5.45
N LEU A 128 0.27 0.10 -4.71
CA LEU A 128 -0.57 -0.80 -3.92
C LEU A 128 -2.01 -0.72 -4.39
N ILE A 129 -2.68 -1.86 -4.52
CA ILE A 129 -4.14 -1.89 -4.76
C ILE A 129 -4.81 -2.45 -3.51
N LEU A 130 -5.78 -1.69 -2.99
CA LEU A 130 -6.67 -2.17 -1.95
C LEU A 130 -7.79 -2.96 -2.64
N ALA A 131 -7.84 -4.26 -2.40
CA ALA A 131 -8.79 -5.14 -3.08
C ALA A 131 -9.57 -6.00 -2.09
N PRO A 132 -10.91 -6.03 -2.20
CA PRO A 132 -11.70 -7.09 -1.58
C PRO A 132 -11.24 -8.47 -2.07
N THR A 133 -11.23 -9.46 -1.18
CA THR A 133 -10.99 -10.89 -1.47
C THR A 133 -11.93 -11.37 -2.56
N ALA A 134 -13.18 -10.88 -2.58
CA ALA A 134 -14.15 -11.14 -3.65
C ALA A 134 -13.69 -10.62 -5.03
N GLN A 135 -12.84 -9.58 -5.07
CA GLN A 135 -12.31 -8.99 -6.29
C GLN A 135 -10.95 -9.56 -6.70
N HIS A 136 -10.41 -10.57 -6.00
CA HIS A 136 -9.09 -11.15 -6.29
C HIS A 136 -8.93 -11.54 -7.76
N GLY A 137 -9.92 -12.25 -8.33
CA GLY A 137 -9.89 -12.63 -9.75
C GLY A 137 -9.97 -11.44 -10.72
N ALA A 138 -10.65 -10.35 -10.35
CA ALA A 138 -10.70 -9.14 -11.16
C ALA A 138 -9.35 -8.43 -11.18
N VAL A 139 -8.69 -8.34 -10.01
CA VAL A 139 -7.33 -7.81 -9.88
C VAL A 139 -6.35 -8.62 -10.71
N GLU A 140 -6.36 -9.95 -10.61
CA GLU A 140 -5.45 -10.80 -11.39
C GLU A 140 -5.63 -10.62 -12.90
N ARG A 141 -6.87 -10.53 -13.39
CA ARG A 141 -7.14 -10.25 -14.81
C ARG A 141 -6.61 -8.89 -15.24
N LEU A 142 -6.81 -7.86 -14.40
CA LEU A 142 -6.31 -6.52 -14.67
C LEU A 142 -4.78 -6.51 -14.75
N LEU A 143 -4.09 -7.13 -13.79
CA LEU A 143 -2.63 -7.23 -13.78
C LEU A 143 -2.08 -8.04 -14.95
N ALA A 144 -2.73 -9.17 -15.29
CA ALA A 144 -2.36 -9.97 -16.45
C ALA A 144 -2.48 -9.16 -17.74
N SER A 145 -3.56 -8.37 -17.90
CA SER A 145 -3.72 -7.47 -19.06
C SER A 145 -2.62 -6.41 -19.14
N ALA A 146 -2.11 -5.97 -17.99
CA ALA A 146 -0.99 -5.04 -17.85
C ALA A 146 0.38 -5.71 -17.95
N LYS A 147 0.44 -7.03 -18.02
CA LYS A 147 1.68 -7.84 -17.92
C LYS A 147 2.49 -7.55 -16.64
N ILE A 148 1.79 -7.22 -15.56
CA ILE A 148 2.36 -6.94 -14.24
C ILE A 148 2.21 -8.19 -13.37
N LYS A 149 3.26 -8.55 -12.63
CA LYS A 149 3.17 -9.56 -11.57
C LYS A 149 2.96 -8.84 -10.23
N GLY A 150 1.83 -9.10 -9.59
CA GLY A 150 1.55 -8.61 -8.25
C GLY A 150 2.03 -9.59 -7.16
N ILE A 151 2.35 -9.05 -5.99
CA ILE A 151 2.65 -9.76 -4.77
C ILE A 151 1.44 -9.60 -3.85
N TRP A 152 0.81 -10.68 -3.42
CA TRP A 152 -0.26 -10.59 -2.43
C TRP A 152 0.33 -10.62 -1.01
N SER A 153 -0.12 -9.71 -0.15
CA SER A 153 0.27 -9.57 1.25
C SER A 153 -0.95 -9.23 2.10
N ALA A 154 -1.02 -9.63 3.36
CA ALA A 154 -2.08 -9.14 4.25
C ALA A 154 -1.83 -7.67 4.63
N ALA A 155 -2.87 -6.96 5.06
CA ALA A 155 -2.68 -5.63 5.63
C ALA A 155 -1.75 -5.75 6.84
N PRO A 156 -0.84 -4.78 7.06
CA PRO A 156 0.04 -4.82 8.21
C PRO A 156 -0.81 -4.86 9.49
N SER A 157 -0.45 -5.75 10.42
CA SER A 157 -1.13 -5.85 11.70
C SER A 157 -0.90 -4.60 12.54
N ALA A 158 -1.78 -4.35 13.51
CA ALA A 158 -1.60 -3.24 14.46
C ALA A 158 -0.24 -3.29 15.15
N ASP A 159 0.25 -4.48 15.50
CA ASP A 159 1.54 -4.65 16.16
C ASP A 159 2.70 -4.35 15.21
N ALA A 160 2.61 -4.76 13.94
CA ALA A 160 3.60 -4.40 12.94
C ALA A 160 3.65 -2.88 12.70
N ILE A 161 2.49 -2.22 12.73
CA ILE A 161 2.39 -0.75 12.64
C ILE A 161 3.04 -0.11 13.88
N ARG A 162 2.73 -0.58 15.09
CA ARG A 162 3.33 -0.06 16.34
C ARG A 162 4.85 -0.17 16.34
N VAL A 163 5.39 -1.34 15.98
CA VAL A 163 6.84 -1.53 15.88
C VAL A 163 7.45 -0.54 14.90
N ARG A 164 6.81 -0.34 13.75
CA ARG A 164 7.29 0.60 12.75
C ARG A 164 7.20 2.06 13.19
N ASP A 165 6.13 2.44 13.87
CA ASP A 165 5.95 3.77 14.44
C ASP A 165 6.99 4.05 15.53
N GLU A 166 7.33 3.05 16.35
CA GLU A 166 8.42 3.14 17.32
C GLU A 166 9.78 3.33 16.65
N GLU A 167 10.08 2.58 15.59
CA GLU A 167 11.30 2.77 14.80
C GLU A 167 11.39 4.17 14.19
N ASN A 168 10.28 4.66 13.62
CA ASN A 168 10.20 5.99 13.03
C ASN A 168 10.37 7.08 14.08
N LEU A 169 9.71 6.95 15.23
CA LEU A 169 9.82 7.87 16.35
C LEU A 169 11.27 8.04 16.82
N VAL A 170 12.00 6.92 16.96
CA VAL A 170 13.41 6.95 17.36
C VAL A 170 14.26 7.68 16.31
N ARG A 171 14.03 7.41 15.02
CA ARG A 171 14.76 8.09 13.93
C ARG A 171 14.50 9.59 13.90
N GLU A 172 13.24 10.00 14.06
CA GLU A 172 12.86 11.41 14.08
C GLU A 172 13.49 12.15 15.26
N ILE A 173 13.43 11.56 16.47
CA ILE A 173 14.05 12.13 17.66
C ILE A 173 15.57 12.27 17.46
N ALA A 174 16.23 11.24 16.92
CA ALA A 174 17.66 11.28 16.66
C ALA A 174 18.04 12.39 15.66
N ALA A 175 17.29 12.52 14.55
CA ALA A 175 17.54 13.57 13.57
C ALA A 175 17.30 14.97 14.15
N MET A 176 16.29 15.15 15.00
CA MET A 176 16.04 16.42 15.68
C MET A 176 17.16 16.78 16.66
N ALA A 177 17.71 15.78 17.36
CA ALA A 177 18.81 15.98 18.29
C ALA A 177 20.04 16.59 17.58
N GLU A 178 20.35 16.16 16.35
CA GLU A 178 21.45 16.70 15.53
C GLU A 178 21.30 18.19 15.18
N THR A 179 20.07 18.70 15.14
CA THR A 179 19.76 20.10 14.79
C THR A 179 19.55 21.02 15.99
N SER A 180 19.84 20.56 17.21
CA SER A 180 19.56 21.31 18.45
C SER A 180 20.42 22.57 18.56
N SER A 181 19.80 23.70 18.94
CA SER A 181 20.51 24.96 19.14
C SER A 181 21.26 25.01 20.48
N GLU A 182 22.20 25.94 20.64
CA GLU A 182 22.91 26.11 21.91
C GLU A 182 21.98 26.53 23.07
N GLU A 183 20.92 27.27 22.76
CA GLU A 183 19.87 27.66 23.72
C GLU A 183 19.08 26.42 24.20
N ASP A 184 18.68 25.53 23.27
CA ASP A 184 18.01 24.28 23.60
C ASP A 184 18.89 23.36 24.46
N LEU A 185 20.19 23.30 24.13
CA LEU A 185 21.17 22.53 24.90
C LEU A 185 21.37 23.11 26.30
N ALA A 186 21.33 24.43 26.47
CA ALA A 186 21.40 25.06 27.79
C ALA A 186 20.19 24.69 28.67
N LEU A 187 18.97 24.75 28.12
CA LEU A 187 17.76 24.28 28.80
C LEU A 187 17.81 22.77 29.08
N GLY A 188 18.34 21.97 28.15
CA GLY A 188 18.56 20.54 28.32
C GLY A 188 19.45 20.22 29.51
N ARG A 189 20.53 21.00 29.73
CA ARG A 189 21.41 20.85 30.91
C ARG A 189 20.68 21.13 32.22
N VAL A 190 19.79 22.13 32.24
CA VAL A 190 18.94 22.42 33.41
C VAL A 190 18.01 21.24 33.70
N LEU A 191 17.38 20.67 32.67
CA LEU A 191 16.51 19.50 32.82
C LEU A 191 17.27 18.26 33.33
N LEU A 192 18.50 18.05 32.86
CA LEU A 192 19.36 16.94 33.28
C LEU A 192 19.86 17.07 34.73
N ALA A 193 19.90 18.28 35.28
CA ALA A 193 20.22 18.49 36.69
C ALA A 193 19.06 18.06 37.61
N GLU A 194 17.83 18.19 37.12
CA GLU A 194 16.60 17.88 37.87
C GLU A 194 16.17 16.42 37.76
N ARG A 195 16.33 15.79 36.58
CA ARG A 195 15.80 14.46 36.28
C ARG A 195 16.80 13.63 35.47
N SER A 196 16.68 12.31 35.59
CA SER A 196 17.52 11.37 34.83
C SER A 196 17.25 11.45 33.31
N PRO A 197 18.25 11.18 32.46
CA PRO A 197 18.07 11.10 31.00
C PRO A 197 16.94 10.16 30.58
N GLU A 198 16.78 9.02 31.27
CA GLU A 198 15.76 8.02 30.99
C GLU A 198 14.35 8.56 31.24
N GLN A 199 14.16 9.32 32.32
CA GLN A 199 12.88 9.96 32.64
C GLN A 199 12.52 11.04 31.61
N LEU A 200 13.50 11.84 31.19
CA LEU A 200 13.30 12.86 30.16
C LEU A 200 12.99 12.25 28.80
N ALA A 201 13.70 11.17 28.42
CA ALA A 201 13.42 10.41 27.21
C ALA A 201 12.00 9.80 27.24
N ALA A 202 11.57 9.25 28.38
CA ALA A 202 10.22 8.72 28.54
C ALA A 202 9.14 9.81 28.38
N VAL A 203 9.37 11.02 28.93
CA VAL A 203 8.47 12.16 28.74
C VAL A 203 8.42 12.58 27.27
N LEU A 204 9.57 12.68 26.60
CA LEU A 204 9.63 13.01 25.17
C LEU A 204 8.89 11.99 24.31
N VAL A 205 9.11 10.70 24.55
CA VAL A 205 8.40 9.61 23.87
C VAL A 205 6.89 9.72 24.12
N ARG A 206 6.45 9.98 25.36
CA ARG A 206 5.03 10.18 25.67
C ARG A 206 4.42 11.36 24.91
N LEU A 207 5.06 12.53 24.95
CA LEU A 207 4.60 13.74 24.26
C LEU A 207 4.49 13.53 22.74
N ARG A 208 5.42 12.77 22.16
CA ARG A 208 5.40 12.46 20.73
C ARG A 208 4.35 11.42 20.36
N ARG A 209 4.15 10.40 21.20
CA ARG A 209 3.09 9.38 20.99
C ARG A 209 1.69 10.00 21.01
N GLU A 210 1.45 11.02 21.82
CA GLU A 210 0.15 11.73 21.85
C GLU A 210 -0.23 12.35 20.50
N HIS A 211 0.75 12.64 19.64
CA HIS A 211 0.52 13.22 18.31
C HIS A 211 0.41 12.17 17.20
N LEU A 212 0.65 10.88 17.49
CA LEU A 212 0.56 9.81 16.50
C LEU A 212 -0.85 9.21 16.45
N PRO A 213 -1.39 8.93 15.25
CA PRO A 213 -2.69 8.25 15.13
C PRO A 213 -2.62 6.85 15.73
N ALA A 214 -3.55 6.52 16.64
CA ALA A 214 -3.59 5.20 17.28
C ALA A 214 -3.78 4.08 16.23
N PRO A 215 -2.92 3.03 16.18
CA PRO A 215 -3.07 1.93 15.21
C PRO A 215 -4.34 1.11 15.46
N GLU A 216 -5.09 0.84 14.39
CA GLU A 216 -6.29 0.01 14.48
C GLU A 216 -5.97 -1.49 14.40
N VAL A 217 -6.64 -2.29 15.24
CA VAL A 217 -6.58 -3.75 15.18
C VAL A 217 -7.47 -4.23 14.04
N LEU A 218 -6.86 -4.88 13.05
CA LEU A 218 -7.54 -5.52 11.95
C LEU A 218 -7.57 -7.03 12.15
N ASP A 219 -8.74 -7.64 11.96
CA ASP A 219 -8.83 -9.09 11.81
C ASP A 219 -8.18 -9.50 10.48
N ASP A 220 -7.10 -10.31 10.57
CA ASP A 220 -6.47 -10.94 9.40
C ASP A 220 -7.50 -11.87 8.74
N PRO A 221 -7.86 -11.70 7.45
CA PRO A 221 -8.78 -12.60 6.74
C PRO A 221 -8.33 -14.07 6.63
N GLY A 222 -7.25 -14.45 7.30
CA GLY A 222 -6.42 -15.57 6.95
C GLY A 222 -5.60 -15.22 5.73
N SER A 223 -4.29 -15.43 5.82
CA SER A 223 -3.45 -15.52 4.63
C SER A 223 -4.19 -16.34 3.57
N VAL A 224 -4.46 -15.73 2.41
CA VAL A 224 -4.82 -16.53 1.24
C VAL A 224 -3.64 -17.45 1.07
N ARG A 225 -3.81 -18.74 1.47
CA ARG A 225 -2.76 -19.74 1.40
C ARG A 225 -2.08 -19.56 0.07
N SER A 226 -0.82 -19.15 0.11
CA SER A 226 0.07 -19.28 -1.04
C SER A 226 0.31 -20.78 -1.22
N GLU A 227 -0.74 -21.50 -1.64
CA GLU A 227 -0.59 -22.82 -2.24
C GLU A 227 0.17 -22.60 -3.52
N THR A 228 1.48 -22.60 -3.32
CA THR A 228 2.52 -22.46 -4.32
C THR A 228 2.08 -23.15 -5.59
N TRP A 229 2.08 -22.37 -6.66
CA TRP A 229 1.86 -22.78 -8.05
C TRP A 229 2.62 -24.07 -8.46
N LYS A 230 3.63 -24.48 -7.70
CA LYS A 230 4.32 -25.78 -7.79
C LYS A 230 3.39 -26.99 -7.55
N SER A 231 2.41 -26.91 -6.65
CA SER A 231 1.57 -28.07 -6.29
C SER A 231 0.54 -28.42 -7.37
N LYS A 232 -0.07 -27.42 -8.04
CA LYS A 232 -0.98 -27.66 -9.19
C LYS A 232 -0.23 -28.17 -10.43
N LYS A 233 1.01 -27.74 -10.66
CA LYS A 233 1.84 -28.25 -11.76
C LYS A 233 2.23 -29.72 -11.53
N ASN A 234 2.60 -30.09 -10.30
CA ASN A 234 2.87 -31.48 -9.96
C ASN A 234 1.61 -32.36 -10.07
N ARG A 235 0.44 -31.91 -9.57
CA ARG A 235 -0.81 -32.68 -9.68
C ARG A 235 -1.28 -32.84 -11.13
N ALA A 236 -1.05 -31.85 -12.00
CA ALA A 236 -1.33 -31.92 -13.43
C ALA A 236 -0.35 -32.83 -14.20
N VAL A 237 0.92 -32.85 -13.82
CA VAL A 237 1.94 -33.74 -14.39
C VAL A 237 1.69 -35.20 -13.98
N THR A 238 1.30 -35.46 -12.73
CA THR A 238 0.96 -36.82 -12.25
C THR A 238 -0.32 -37.35 -12.93
N LYS A 239 -1.35 -36.50 -13.13
CA LYS A 239 -2.56 -36.88 -13.89
C LYS A 239 -2.29 -37.12 -15.38
N LYS A 240 -1.41 -36.35 -16.04
CA LYS A 240 -1.03 -36.61 -17.44
C LYS A 240 -0.22 -37.90 -17.60
N LYS A 241 0.68 -38.22 -16.67
CA LYS A 241 1.41 -39.50 -16.67
C LYS A 241 0.49 -40.70 -16.41
N SER A 242 -0.49 -40.59 -15.50
CA SER A 242 -1.44 -41.68 -15.26
C SER A 242 -2.41 -41.89 -16.43
N TRP A 243 -2.76 -40.84 -17.18
CA TRP A 243 -3.62 -40.95 -18.35
C TRP A 243 -2.88 -41.49 -19.58
N SER A 244 -1.60 -41.13 -19.75
CA SER A 244 -0.70 -41.68 -20.76
C SER A 244 -0.40 -43.16 -20.54
N SER A 245 -0.18 -43.58 -19.29
CA SER A 245 0.05 -45.00 -18.94
C SER A 245 -1.19 -45.89 -19.13
N LYS A 246 -2.41 -45.34 -19.03
CA LYS A 246 -3.65 -46.08 -19.30
C LYS A 246 -3.95 -46.23 -20.79
N LYS A 247 -3.51 -45.30 -21.65
CA LYS A 247 -3.72 -45.38 -23.11
C LYS A 247 -2.80 -46.38 -23.82
N SER A 248 -1.66 -46.77 -23.24
CA SER A 248 -0.75 -47.76 -23.83
C SER A 248 -1.12 -49.22 -23.54
N LYS A 249 -2.15 -49.49 -22.72
CA LYS A 249 -2.58 -50.86 -22.37
C LYS A 249 -3.79 -51.40 -23.15
N GLN A 250 -4.26 -50.68 -24.17
CA GLN A 250 -5.46 -51.09 -24.93
C GLN A 250 -5.26 -50.98 -26.44
N TYR A 251 -4.32 -51.75 -26.98
CA TYR A 251 -4.33 -52.16 -28.39
C TYR A 251 -3.71 -53.56 -28.51
N LYS A 252 -4.56 -54.59 -28.60
CA LYS A 252 -4.16 -55.93 -29.08
C LYS A 252 -4.64 -56.05 -30.53
N PRO A 253 -3.76 -56.27 -31.52
CA PRO A 253 -4.19 -56.50 -32.90
C PRO A 253 -5.00 -57.79 -32.99
N ARG A 254 -6.11 -57.78 -33.75
CA ARG A 254 -6.84 -59.00 -34.14
C ARG A 254 -6.04 -59.72 -35.23
N GLU A 255 -5.56 -60.92 -34.93
CA GLU A 255 -5.01 -61.85 -35.93
C GLU A 255 -6.09 -62.24 -36.94
N LYS A 256 -5.86 -61.94 -38.21
CA LYS A 256 -6.64 -62.50 -39.33
C LYS A 256 -6.05 -63.86 -39.68
N ASN A 257 -6.74 -64.93 -39.33
CA ASN A 257 -6.37 -66.27 -39.74
C ASN A 257 -6.81 -66.49 -41.20
N LYS A 258 -5.85 -66.60 -42.12
CA LYS A 258 -6.05 -67.17 -43.46
C LYS A 258 -6.04 -68.69 -43.31
N ARG A 259 -7.04 -69.38 -43.85
CA ARG A 259 -6.96 -70.81 -44.14
C ARG A 259 -7.25 -71.02 -45.62
N HIS A 260 -6.32 -71.75 -46.24
CA HIS A 260 -6.48 -72.48 -47.49
C HIS A 260 -7.49 -73.62 -47.30
#